data_AF-A0A7V4QTG7-F1
#
_entry.id   AF-A0A7V4QTG7-F1
#
_cell.length_a   1.000
_cell.length_b   1.000
_cell.length_c   1.000
_cell.angle_alpha   90.00
_cell.angle_beta   90.00
_cell.angle_gamma   90.00
#
_symmetry.space_group_name_H-M   'P 1'
#
loop_
_entity.id
_entity.type
_entity.pdbx_description
1 polymer ?
#
loop_
_entity_poly.entity_id
_entity_poly.type
_entity_poly.pdbx_seq_one_letter_code
_entity_poly.pdbx_strand_id
1 'polypeptide(L)' 'MALKSGVYKCMVCGNVVEVAVSGAGTLVCCGQNMKLMDEKTKEGAGE' A
#
# COMPACT_ATOMS: atom_id res chain seq x y z
N MET A 1 6.72 -8.40 -2.56
CA MET A 1 7.67 -7.89 -1.56
C MET A 1 7.06 -6.71 -0.83
N ALA A 2 7.08 -6.77 0.50
CA ALA A 2 6.70 -5.69 1.40
C ALA A 2 7.95 -4.89 1.78
N LEU A 3 7.92 -3.58 1.56
CA LEU A 3 9.04 -2.67 1.81
C LEU A 3 8.88 -2.03 3.19
N LYS A 4 9.94 -1.96 3.98
CA LYS A 4 9.92 -1.28 5.30
C LYS A 4 9.54 0.20 5.13
N SER A 5 8.66 0.70 5.99
CA SER A 5 8.03 2.02 5.92
C SER A 5 7.18 2.27 4.68
N GLY A 6 6.93 1.24 3.85
CA GLY A 6 5.95 1.33 2.78
C GLY A 6 4.53 1.35 3.35
N VAL A 7 3.72 2.28 2.86
CA VAL A 7 2.29 2.34 3.17
C VAL A 7 1.52 1.57 2.10
N TYR A 8 0.65 0.66 2.49
CA TYR A 8 -0.13 -0.16 1.56
C TYR A 8 -1.61 -0.01 1.83
N LYS A 9 -2.41 0.08 0.76
CA LYS A 9 -3.87 0.17 0.85
C LYS A 9 -4.56 -0.94 0.06
N CYS A 10 -5.59 -1.53 0.66
CA CYS A 10 -6.52 -2.41 -0.02
C CYS A 10 -7.53 -1.55 -0.82
N MET A 11 -7.61 -1.79 -2.12
CA MET A 11 -8.55 -1.07 -3.01
C MET A 11 -9.99 -1.59 -2.92
N VAL A 12 -10.23 -2.69 -2.19
CA VAL A 12 -11.56 -3.29 -2.02
C VAL A 12 -12.26 -2.75 -0.76
N CYS A 13 -11.64 -2.93 0.41
CA CYS A 13 -12.23 -2.53 1.69
C CYS A 13 -11.66 -1.24 2.27
N GLY A 14 -10.61 -0.67 1.65
CA GLY A 14 -10.00 0.59 2.07
C GLY A 14 -8.97 0.48 3.19
N ASN A 15 -8.67 -0.71 3.71
CA ASN A 15 -7.72 -0.91 4.81
C ASN A 15 -6.32 -0.40 4.44
N VAL A 16 -5.68 0.35 5.36
CA VAL A 16 -4.34 0.92 5.17
C VAL A 16 -3.41 0.39 6.26
N VAL A 17 -2.22 -0.06 5.88
CA VAL A 17 -1.20 -0.59 6.81
C VAL A 17 0.18 -0.05 6.44
N GLU A 18 1.01 0.21 7.45
CA GLU A 18 2.43 0.53 7.28
C GLU A 18 3.28 -0.71 7.62
N VAL A 19 4.33 -0.96 6.84
CA VAL A 19 5.21 -2.12 7.03
C VAL A 19 6.36 -1.78 7.98
N ALA A 20 6.34 -2.33 9.19
CA ALA A 20 7.41 -2.12 10.18
C ALA A 20 8.74 -2.82 9.83
N VAL A 21 8.67 -3.98 9.14
CA VAL A 21 9.83 -4.81 8.76
C VAL A 21 9.61 -5.33 7.34
N SER A 22 10.62 -5.22 6.48
CA SER A 22 10.55 -5.70 5.10
C SER A 22 10.42 -7.22 5.03
N GLY A 23 9.82 -7.72 3.96
CA GLY A 23 9.65 -9.15 3.73
C GLY A 23 9.46 -9.48 2.25
N ALA A 24 9.89 -10.67 1.83
CA ALA A 24 9.81 -11.07 0.42
C ALA A 24 8.36 -11.25 -0.09
N GLY A 25 7.43 -11.58 0.81
CA GLY A 25 6.00 -11.76 0.50
C GLY A 25 5.30 -10.48 0.04
N THR A 26 4.11 -10.63 -0.55
CA THR A 26 3.25 -9.50 -0.93
C THR A 26 2.06 -9.45 0.02
N LEU A 27 1.66 -8.25 0.43
CA LEU A 27 0.50 -8.06 1.30
C LEU A 27 -0.79 -8.35 0.51
N VAL A 28 -1.64 -9.21 1.06
CA VAL A 28 -2.93 -9.58 0.47
C VAL A 28 -4.05 -9.23 1.45
N CYS A 29 -5.07 -8.55 0.96
CA CYS A 29 -6.28 -8.22 1.71
C CYS A 29 -7.49 -8.39 0.78
N CYS A 30 -8.58 -9.01 1.27
CA CYS A 30 -9.76 -9.34 0.46
C CYS A 30 -9.46 -10.20 -0.78
N GLY A 31 -8.45 -11.08 -0.70
CA GLY A 31 -8.06 -11.96 -1.81
C GLY A 31 -7.29 -11.28 -2.94
N GLN A 32 -6.89 -10.01 -2.78
CA GLN A 32 -6.11 -9.27 -3.77
C GLN A 32 -4.86 -8.65 -3.16
N ASN A 33 -3.84 -8.43 -3.99
CA ASN A 33 -2.61 -7.76 -3.57
C ASN A 33 -2.90 -6.30 -3.22
N MET A 34 -2.41 -5.85 -2.07
CA MET A 34 -2.52 -4.45 -1.66
C MET A 34 -1.62 -3.56 -2.52
N LYS A 35 -2.04 -2.31 -2.75
CA LYS A 35 -1.30 -1.32 -3.54
C LYS A 35 -0.36 -0.54 -2.64
N LEU A 36 0.93 -0.48 -3.00
CA LEU A 36 1.90 0.43 -2.38
C LEU A 36 1.47 1.88 -2.69
N MET A 37 1.34 2.67 -1.64
CA MET A 37 1.04 4.09 -1.67
C MET A 37 2.37 4.82 -1.53
N ASP A 38 2.91 5.30 -2.65
CA ASP A 38 4.09 6.15 -2.64
C ASP A 38 3.74 7.50 -2.00
N GLU A 39 4.61 8.03 -1.14
CA GLU A 39 4.48 9.36 -0.52
C GLU A 39 4.49 10.49 -1.57
N LYS A 40 4.73 10.16 -2.85
CA LYS A 40 4.73 11.05 -4.01
C LYS A 40 3.69 10.67 -5.06
N THR A 41 2.42 10.71 -4.70
CA THR A 41 1.36 11.04 -5.68
C THR A 41 0.52 12.19 -5.14
N LYS A 42 1.14 13.37 -5.07
CA LYS A 42 0.45 14.62 -5.42
C LYS A 42 0.35 14.66 -6.94
N GLU A 43 -0.59 13.91 -7.51
CA GLU A 43 -1.11 14.18 -8.85
C GLU A 43 -2.64 14.15 -8.69
N GLY A 44 -3.25 15.34 -8.74
CA GLY A 44 -4.70 15.53 -8.53
C GLY A 44 -5.09 16.59 -7.50
N ALA A 45 -4.38 17.73 -7.46
CA ALA A 45 -4.99 19.00 -7.09
C ALA A 45 -4.95 19.87 -8.35
N GLY A 46 -6.13 20.16 -8.91
CA GLY A 46 -6.39 20.56 -10.29
C GLY A 46 -7.25 19.45 -10.89
N GLU A 47 -8.56 19.59 -11.02
CA GLU A 47 -9.39 20.77 -11.32
C GLU A 47 -10.23 21.32 -10.15
#